data_AF-A0A3D4HQH6-F1
#
_entry.id   AF-A0A3D4HQH6-F1
#
_cell.length_a   1.000
_cell.length_b   1.000
_cell.length_c   1.000
_cell.angle_alpha   90.00
_cell.angle_beta   90.00
_cell.angle_gamma   90.00
#
_symmetry.space_group_name_H-M   'P 1'
#
loop_
_entity.id
_entity.type
_entity.pdbx_description
1 polymer ?
#
loop_
_entity_poly.entity_id
_entity_poly.type
_entity_poly.pdbx_seq_one_letter_code
_entity_poly.pdbx_strand_id
1 'polypeptide(L)'
;MKDYKKLKITMIGAGSTSFCPATLSDILLSDLLNSLPLEVCLMDIDKRALEVSTAYAEKAVKIAERDVKLWSTLDLDAAVKNADFVITAIEVDRYHYWSMDFHIPRRYGFRQVYGENGGPGGMFHTLRNLGPMLHIAERMEELCPEAWLINYTNPEAKLVEAVNRLTKIKAVGLCHGFGMGVDQVAKILEIPKEELDIVGYGLNHFGWLTSIKRRSNGENLYPLFKKKEAECHWLANWDEIALSRMMYRIYGLYP
;
A
#
# COMPACT_ATOMS: atom_id res chain seq x y z
N MET A 1 -24.85 3.55 -10.52
CA MET A 1 -23.40 3.78 -10.69
C MET A 1 -23.21 5.15 -11.30
N LYS A 2 -22.17 5.89 -10.90
CA LYS A 2 -21.82 7.18 -11.52
C LYS A 2 -21.49 6.93 -13.00
N ASP A 3 -22.12 7.68 -13.90
CA ASP A 3 -21.81 7.62 -15.33
C ASP A 3 -20.59 8.50 -15.60
N TYR A 4 -19.47 7.88 -16.01
CA TYR A 4 -18.19 8.55 -16.15
C TYR A 4 -18.01 9.05 -17.58
N LYS A 5 -18.08 10.37 -17.77
CA LYS A 5 -17.72 11.03 -19.03
C LYS A 5 -16.23 11.37 -19.13
N LYS A 6 -15.56 11.41 -17.98
CA LYS A 6 -14.13 11.58 -17.80
C LYS A 6 -13.76 10.99 -16.44
N LEU A 7 -12.49 10.63 -16.27
CA LEU A 7 -11.96 10.12 -15.02
C LEU A 7 -10.83 11.03 -14.54
N LYS A 8 -10.90 11.51 -13.29
CA LYS A 8 -9.79 12.22 -12.65
C LYS A 8 -9.21 11.38 -11.51
N ILE A 9 -7.92 11.05 -11.62
CA ILE A 9 -7.15 10.38 -10.56
C ILE A 9 -6.10 11.36 -10.03
N THR A 10 -6.12 11.57 -8.72
CA THR A 10 -5.14 12.42 -8.03
C THR A 10 -4.21 11.55 -7.19
N MET A 11 -2.91 11.71 -7.37
CA MET A 11 -1.87 11.01 -6.60
C MET A 11 -1.22 12.02 -5.65
N ILE A 12 -1.36 11.82 -4.34
CA ILE A 12 -0.82 12.69 -3.28
C ILE A 12 0.38 11.98 -2.63
N GLY A 13 1.49 12.70 -2.49
CA GLY A 13 2.79 12.08 -2.21
C GLY A 13 3.49 11.62 -3.49
N ALA A 14 3.20 12.28 -4.61
CA ALA A 14 3.72 11.90 -5.92
C ALA A 14 5.24 12.12 -6.07
N GLY A 15 5.89 12.84 -5.15
CA GLY A 15 7.35 12.94 -5.07
C GLY A 15 8.03 11.63 -4.67
N SER A 16 7.27 10.63 -4.20
CA SER A 16 7.80 9.31 -3.89
C SER A 16 8.29 8.57 -5.15
N THR A 17 9.60 8.31 -5.19
CA THR A 17 10.27 7.66 -6.32
C THR A 17 9.98 6.17 -6.45
N SER A 18 9.40 5.53 -5.42
CA SER A 18 8.94 4.14 -5.48
C SER A 18 7.46 4.03 -5.81
N PHE A 19 6.62 4.93 -5.26
CA PHE A 19 5.17 4.88 -5.43
C PHE A 19 4.73 5.48 -6.77
N CYS A 20 5.15 6.71 -7.09
CA CYS A 20 4.62 7.42 -8.25
C CYS A 20 4.89 6.67 -9.56
N PRO A 21 6.11 6.15 -9.83
CA PRO A 21 6.36 5.41 -11.07
C PRO A 21 5.51 4.16 -11.23
N ALA A 22 5.37 3.36 -10.17
CA ALA A 22 4.63 2.11 -10.21
C ALA A 22 3.12 2.35 -10.42
N THR A 23 2.53 3.21 -9.59
CA THR A 23 1.09 3.51 -9.67
C THR A 23 0.72 4.20 -10.99
N LEU A 24 1.56 5.12 -11.49
CA LEU A 24 1.32 5.74 -12.79
C LEU A 24 1.42 4.71 -13.92
N SER A 25 2.40 3.79 -13.87
CA SER A 25 2.54 2.74 -14.88
C SER A 25 1.30 1.85 -14.94
N ASP A 26 0.76 1.43 -13.80
CA ASP A 26 -0.47 0.64 -13.74
C ASP A 26 -1.67 1.39 -14.34
N ILE A 27 -1.77 2.71 -14.10
CA ILE A 27 -2.81 3.56 -14.70
C ILE A 27 -2.65 3.60 -16.22
N LEU A 28 -1.44 3.81 -16.74
CA LEU A 28 -1.19 3.93 -18.18
C LEU A 28 -1.31 2.61 -18.95
N LEU A 29 -1.03 1.48 -18.29
CA LEU A 29 -1.13 0.15 -18.87
C LEU A 29 -2.54 -0.44 -18.80
N SER A 30 -3.45 0.16 -18.03
CA SER A 30 -4.84 -0.29 -17.96
C SER A 30 -5.68 0.17 -19.15
N ASP A 31 -6.04 -0.75 -20.05
CA ASP A 31 -6.93 -0.46 -21.17
C ASP A 31 -8.30 0.06 -20.71
N LEU A 32 -8.80 -0.43 -19.57
CA LEU A 32 -10.07 0.01 -19.02
C LEU A 32 -10.03 1.49 -18.62
N LEU A 33 -9.01 1.92 -17.88
CA LEU A 33 -8.89 3.31 -17.44
C LEU A 33 -8.68 4.26 -18.63
N ASN A 34 -7.91 3.83 -19.63
CA ASN A 34 -7.62 4.60 -20.84
C ASN A 34 -8.74 4.53 -21.90
N SER A 35 -9.84 3.81 -21.65
CA SER A 35 -11.02 3.82 -22.51
C SER A 35 -11.87 5.09 -22.37
N LEU A 36 -11.60 5.89 -21.34
CA LEU A 36 -12.26 7.17 -21.06
C LEU A 36 -11.24 8.32 -21.10
N PRO A 37 -11.67 9.57 -21.31
CA PRO A 37 -10.81 10.73 -21.11
C PRO A 37 -10.25 10.75 -19.68
N LEU A 38 -8.93 10.62 -19.55
CA LEU A 38 -8.23 10.46 -18.28
C LEU A 38 -7.45 11.73 -17.93
N GLU A 39 -7.67 12.26 -16.73
CA GLU A 39 -6.88 13.31 -16.12
C GLU A 39 -6.12 12.75 -14.91
N VAL A 40 -4.80 12.92 -14.89
CA VAL A 40 -3.95 12.51 -13.78
C VAL A 40 -3.29 13.73 -13.17
N CYS A 41 -3.50 13.93 -11.87
CA CYS A 41 -2.88 15.01 -11.11
C CYS A 41 -1.82 14.43 -10.16
N LEU A 42 -0.59 14.90 -10.26
CA LEU A 42 0.48 14.60 -9.31
C LEU A 42 0.59 15.74 -8.29
N MET A 43 0.45 15.41 -7.00
CA MET A 43 0.55 16.39 -5.93
C MET A 43 1.59 15.95 -4.91
N ASP A 44 2.44 16.90 -4.52
CA ASP A 44 3.35 16.77 -3.40
C ASP A 44 3.58 18.14 -2.76
N ILE A 45 4.09 18.17 -1.53
CA ILE A 45 4.51 19.41 -0.86
C ILE A 45 5.98 19.75 -1.17
N ASP A 46 6.79 18.74 -1.52
CA ASP A 46 8.17 18.92 -1.96
C ASP A 46 8.22 19.18 -3.47
N LYS A 47 8.46 20.44 -3.83
CA LYS A 47 8.58 20.89 -5.21
C LYS A 47 9.66 20.14 -5.99
N ARG A 48 10.82 19.89 -5.39
CA ARG A 48 11.94 19.27 -6.10
C ARG A 48 11.64 17.80 -6.38
N ALA A 49 11.06 17.09 -5.41
CA ALA A 49 10.63 15.71 -5.61
C ALA A 49 9.53 15.62 -6.67
N LEU A 50 8.55 16.54 -6.63
CA LEU A 50 7.47 16.60 -7.62
C LEU A 50 7.95 16.89 -9.04
N GLU A 51 8.95 17.77 -9.21
CA GLU A 51 9.56 18.06 -10.51
C GLU A 51 10.17 16.79 -11.14
N VAL A 52 10.86 15.98 -10.34
CA VAL A 52 11.44 14.70 -10.80
C VAL A 52 10.35 13.73 -11.24
N SER A 53 9.31 13.55 -10.41
CA SER A 53 8.20 12.66 -10.72
C SER A 53 7.37 13.14 -11.92
N THR A 54 7.19 14.45 -12.08
CA THR A 54 6.49 15.03 -13.24
C THR A 54 7.26 14.75 -14.53
N ALA A 55 8.57 15.00 -14.53
CA ALA A 55 9.42 14.72 -15.70
C ALA A 55 9.46 13.22 -16.06
N TYR A 56 9.40 12.33 -15.07
CA TYR A 56 9.22 10.90 -15.31
C TYR A 56 7.86 10.61 -15.94
N ALA A 57 6.79 11.16 -15.35
CA ALA A 57 5.42 10.90 -15.76
C ALA A 57 5.13 11.36 -17.19
N GLU A 58 5.61 12.53 -17.59
CA GLU A 58 5.49 13.05 -18.96
C GLU A 58 6.15 12.10 -19.98
N LYS A 59 7.33 11.55 -19.64
CA LYS A 59 8.00 10.56 -20.49
C LYS A 59 7.23 9.25 -20.54
N ALA A 60 6.70 8.79 -19.41
CA ALA A 60 5.92 7.56 -19.32
C ALA A 60 4.65 7.64 -20.17
N VAL A 61 3.91 8.75 -20.10
CA VAL A 61 2.71 9.00 -20.93
C VAL A 61 3.06 8.95 -22.42
N LYS A 62 4.16 9.62 -22.82
CA LYS A 62 4.62 9.62 -24.21
C LYS A 62 4.99 8.22 -24.71
N ILE A 63 5.68 7.43 -23.89
CA ILE A 63 6.10 6.06 -24.23
C ILE A 63 4.90 5.12 -24.31
N ALA A 64 3.93 5.29 -23.42
CA ALA A 64 2.71 4.48 -23.39
C ALA A 64 1.72 4.83 -24.52
N GLU A 65 1.97 5.92 -25.26
CA GLU A 65 1.13 6.41 -26.36
C GLU A 65 -0.34 6.60 -25.93
N ARG A 66 -0.56 7.07 -24.69
CA ARG A 66 -1.90 7.32 -24.14
C ARG A 66 -2.26 8.81 -24.19
N ASP A 67 -3.52 9.11 -24.49
CA ASP A 67 -4.08 10.46 -24.42
C ASP A 67 -4.53 10.79 -22.99
N VAL A 68 -3.55 11.10 -22.13
CA VAL A 68 -3.77 11.43 -20.71
C VAL A 68 -3.45 12.89 -20.46
N LYS A 69 -4.39 13.62 -19.87
CA LYS A 69 -4.15 14.96 -19.36
C LYS A 69 -3.40 14.88 -18.03
N LEU A 70 -2.08 14.95 -18.10
CA LEU A 70 -1.19 14.95 -16.94
C LEU A 70 -0.87 16.39 -16.49
N TRP A 71 -0.89 16.64 -15.18
CA TRP A 71 -0.40 17.88 -14.60
C TRP A 71 0.03 17.67 -13.14
N SER A 72 0.78 18.64 -12.59
CA SER A 72 1.24 18.58 -11.20
C SER A 72 1.02 19.90 -10.45
N THR A 73 0.92 19.82 -9.13
CA THR A 73 0.66 20.98 -8.26
C THR A 73 1.19 20.76 -6.85
N LEU A 74 1.45 21.86 -6.13
CA LEU A 74 1.71 21.86 -4.69
C LEU A 74 0.45 22.15 -3.87
N ASP A 75 -0.65 22.50 -4.53
CA ASP A 75 -1.91 22.91 -3.93
C ASP A 75 -2.86 21.72 -3.81
N LEU A 76 -3.21 21.37 -2.57
CA LEU A 76 -4.07 20.23 -2.25
C LEU A 76 -5.48 20.39 -2.84
N ASP A 77 -6.07 21.59 -2.72
CA ASP A 77 -7.44 21.85 -3.15
C ASP A 77 -7.59 21.70 -4.66
N ALA A 78 -6.67 22.29 -5.43
CA ALA A 78 -6.59 22.12 -6.86
C ALA A 78 -6.46 20.64 -7.23
N ALA A 79 -5.60 19.91 -6.51
CA ALA A 79 -5.36 18.50 -6.75
C ALA A 79 -6.64 17.66 -6.55
N VAL A 80 -7.34 17.81 -5.42
CA VAL A 80 -8.51 16.97 -5.09
C VAL A 80 -9.81 17.42 -5.76
N LYS A 81 -9.91 18.68 -6.21
CA LYS A 81 -11.15 19.23 -6.79
C LYS A 81 -11.68 18.39 -7.94
N ASN A 82 -12.92 17.92 -7.81
CA ASN A 82 -13.58 17.04 -8.76
C ASN A 82 -12.83 15.72 -9.07
N ALA A 83 -11.95 15.24 -8.17
CA ALA A 83 -11.35 13.93 -8.32
C ALA A 83 -12.42 12.82 -8.21
N ASP A 84 -12.18 11.70 -8.89
CA ASP A 84 -12.97 10.47 -8.74
C ASP A 84 -12.24 9.47 -7.83
N PHE A 85 -10.92 9.47 -7.90
CA PHE A 85 -10.03 8.69 -7.04
C PHE A 85 -8.90 9.57 -6.54
N VAL A 86 -8.59 9.44 -5.25
CA VAL A 86 -7.42 10.06 -4.61
C VAL A 86 -6.57 8.93 -4.04
N ILE A 87 -5.33 8.83 -4.49
CA ILE A 87 -4.38 7.80 -4.05
C ILE A 87 -3.28 8.46 -3.22
N THR A 88 -3.10 8.02 -1.97
CA THR A 88 -2.18 8.68 -1.02
C THR A 88 -1.01 7.77 -0.65
N ALA A 89 0.21 8.30 -0.79
CA ALA A 89 1.43 7.71 -0.25
C ALA A 89 2.33 8.82 0.31
N ILE A 90 1.89 9.44 1.40
CA ILE A 90 2.57 10.59 2.01
C ILE A 90 3.52 10.14 3.12
N GLU A 91 4.62 10.85 3.28
CA GLU A 91 5.45 10.79 4.49
C GLU A 91 6.39 12.01 4.48
N VAL A 92 6.39 12.78 5.56
CA VAL A 92 7.28 13.95 5.68
C VAL A 92 8.58 13.52 6.34
N ASP A 93 9.73 13.84 5.75
CA ASP A 93 11.07 13.49 6.28
C ASP A 93 11.22 12.02 6.72
N ARG A 94 10.65 11.09 5.93
CA ARG A 94 10.53 9.65 6.22
C ARG A 94 11.72 9.07 6.97
N TYR A 95 12.91 9.15 6.39
CA TYR A 95 14.09 8.48 6.94
C TYR A 95 14.55 9.08 8.27
N HIS A 96 14.35 10.39 8.47
CA HIS A 96 14.68 11.05 9.72
C HIS A 96 13.78 10.54 10.84
N TYR A 97 12.46 10.61 10.65
CA TYR A 97 11.52 10.18 11.68
C TYR A 97 11.49 8.67 11.86
N TRP A 98 11.66 7.89 10.79
CA TRP A 98 11.72 6.43 10.90
C TRP A 98 12.93 5.97 11.75
N SER A 99 14.07 6.64 11.60
CA SER A 99 15.24 6.42 12.47
C SER A 99 14.89 6.69 13.95
N MET A 100 14.11 7.74 14.23
CA MET A 100 13.64 8.05 15.58
C MET A 100 12.63 7.02 16.10
N ASP A 101 11.67 6.58 15.28
CA ASP A 101 10.67 5.57 15.63
C ASP A 101 11.32 4.24 16.01
N PHE A 102 12.48 3.94 15.42
CA PHE A 102 13.29 2.78 15.78
C PHE A 102 14.14 3.02 17.04
N HIS A 103 14.95 4.09 17.05
CA HIS A 103 15.97 4.29 18.07
C HIS A 103 15.42 4.79 19.42
N ILE A 104 14.38 5.63 19.42
CA ILE A 104 13.83 6.17 20.67
C ILE A 104 13.23 5.05 21.53
N PRO A 105 12.26 4.24 21.06
CA PRO A 105 11.71 3.14 21.87
C PRO A 105 12.78 2.17 22.34
N ARG A 106 13.80 1.90 21.52
CA ARG A 106 14.91 1.02 21.88
C ARG A 106 15.72 1.53 23.07
N ARG A 107 15.91 2.84 23.21
CA ARG A 107 16.56 3.44 24.40
C ARG A 107 15.77 3.19 25.69
N TYR A 108 14.46 2.99 25.59
CA TYR A 108 13.57 2.70 26.71
C TYR A 108 13.24 1.20 26.86
N GLY A 109 14.01 0.31 26.23
CA GLY A 109 13.91 -1.14 26.42
C GLY A 109 12.98 -1.87 25.45
N PHE A 110 12.34 -1.19 24.50
CA PHE A 110 11.52 -1.85 23.49
C PHE A 110 12.39 -2.50 22.40
N ARG A 111 12.14 -3.79 22.10
CA ARG A 111 12.93 -4.59 21.14
C ARG A 111 12.30 -4.66 19.74
N GLN A 112 11.49 -3.68 19.36
CA GLN A 112 10.87 -3.62 18.03
C GLN A 112 11.93 -3.56 16.92
N VAL A 113 11.64 -4.18 15.77
CA VAL A 113 12.59 -4.30 14.65
C VAL A 113 12.53 -3.11 13.69
N TYR A 114 11.34 -2.73 13.22
CA TYR A 114 11.17 -1.62 12.27
C TYR A 114 10.39 -0.43 12.82
N GLY A 115 9.46 -0.67 13.75
CA GLY A 115 8.70 0.42 14.38
C GLY A 115 7.78 1.20 13.46
N GLU A 116 7.59 0.84 12.19
CA GLU A 116 6.73 1.62 11.28
C GLU A 116 5.23 1.38 11.53
N ASN A 117 4.83 0.12 11.76
CA ASN A 117 3.41 -0.26 11.77
C ASN A 117 2.88 -0.68 13.15
N GLY A 118 3.78 -1.03 14.08
CA GLY A 118 3.45 -1.54 15.41
C GLY A 118 4.41 -1.08 16.50
N GLY A 119 4.02 -1.32 17.75
CA GLY A 119 4.75 -0.86 18.94
C GLY A 119 4.75 0.66 19.12
N PRO A 120 5.55 1.18 20.07
CA PRO A 120 5.68 2.62 20.31
C PRO A 120 6.10 3.43 19.08
N GLY A 121 7.01 2.91 18.26
CA GLY A 121 7.42 3.58 17.02
C GLY A 121 6.23 3.76 16.07
N GLY A 122 5.41 2.71 15.92
CA GLY A 122 4.26 2.75 15.02
C GLY A 122 3.20 3.71 15.53
N MET A 123 3.12 3.93 16.85
CA MET A 123 2.26 4.96 17.43
C MET A 123 2.78 6.36 17.11
N PHE A 124 4.08 6.63 17.24
CA PHE A 124 4.66 7.93 16.87
C PHE A 124 4.42 8.24 15.38
N HIS A 125 4.64 7.24 14.53
CA HIS A 125 4.35 7.31 13.10
C HIS A 125 2.87 7.61 12.81
N THR A 126 1.96 6.94 13.52
CA THR A 126 0.52 7.22 13.41
C THR A 126 0.21 8.68 13.75
N LEU A 127 0.73 9.19 14.87
CA LEU A 127 0.43 10.54 15.34
C LEU A 127 0.93 11.62 14.37
N ARG A 128 2.04 11.38 13.67
CA ARG A 128 2.54 12.30 12.64
C ARG A 128 1.71 12.29 11.36
N ASN A 129 1.24 11.12 10.92
CA ASN A 129 0.47 10.99 9.68
C ASN A 129 -1.03 11.23 9.82
N LEU A 130 -1.58 11.14 11.04
CA LEU A 130 -3.01 11.30 11.26
C LEU A 130 -3.52 12.69 10.85
N GLY A 131 -2.82 13.76 11.25
CA GLY A 131 -3.19 15.14 10.91
C GLY A 131 -3.23 15.39 9.40
N PRO A 132 -2.13 15.15 8.67
CA PRO A 132 -2.10 15.29 7.21
C PRO A 132 -3.16 14.43 6.50
N MET A 133 -3.37 13.17 6.93
CA MET A 133 -4.36 12.29 6.31
C MET A 133 -5.79 12.80 6.52
N LEU A 134 -6.14 13.24 7.73
CA LEU A 134 -7.46 13.81 8.02
C LEU A 134 -7.67 15.12 7.26
N HIS A 135 -6.63 15.96 7.13
CA HIS A 135 -6.71 17.17 6.33
C HIS A 135 -7.04 16.87 4.86
N ILE A 136 -6.39 15.87 4.25
CA ILE A 136 -6.72 15.41 2.89
C ILE A 136 -8.18 14.97 2.81
N ALA A 137 -8.64 14.15 3.76
CA ALA A 137 -10.01 13.66 3.79
C ALA A 137 -11.04 14.81 3.95
N GLU A 138 -10.77 15.79 4.80
CA GLU A 138 -11.61 17.00 4.96
C GLU A 138 -11.71 17.79 3.65
N ARG A 139 -10.59 18.02 2.95
CA ARG A 139 -10.62 18.69 1.64
C ARG A 139 -11.40 17.89 0.60
N MET A 140 -11.31 16.56 0.64
CA MET A 140 -12.10 15.69 -0.22
C MET A 140 -13.61 15.79 0.08
N GLU A 141 -14.03 15.90 1.34
CA GLU A 141 -15.46 16.04 1.69
C GLU A 141 -16.08 17.31 1.07
N GLU A 142 -15.30 18.38 0.99
CA GLU A 142 -15.75 19.64 0.39
C GLU A 142 -15.69 19.62 -1.15
N LEU A 143 -14.61 19.09 -1.73
CA LEU A 143 -14.26 19.33 -3.13
C LEU A 143 -14.50 18.12 -4.05
N CYS A 144 -14.63 16.92 -3.49
CA CYS A 144 -14.90 15.68 -4.21
C CYS A 144 -15.54 14.59 -3.32
N PRO A 145 -16.68 14.85 -2.66
CA PRO A 145 -17.25 13.96 -1.62
C PRO A 145 -17.59 12.55 -2.10
N GLU A 146 -17.75 12.35 -3.40
CA GLU A 146 -18.05 11.04 -3.98
C GLU A 146 -16.82 10.20 -4.31
N ALA A 147 -15.62 10.79 -4.24
CA ALA A 147 -14.37 10.14 -4.58
C ALA A 147 -14.01 9.02 -3.59
N TRP A 148 -13.26 8.04 -4.08
CA TRP A 148 -12.61 7.05 -3.23
C TRP A 148 -11.21 7.51 -2.83
N LEU A 149 -10.90 7.40 -1.54
CA LEU A 149 -9.55 7.48 -1.02
C LEU A 149 -8.92 6.07 -1.02
N ILE A 150 -7.85 5.90 -1.78
CA ILE A 150 -7.06 4.67 -1.84
C ILE A 150 -5.72 4.93 -1.14
N ASN A 151 -5.57 4.41 0.07
CA ASN A 151 -4.43 4.74 0.92
C ASN A 151 -3.33 3.68 0.89
N TYR A 152 -2.10 4.12 0.59
CA TYR A 152 -0.86 3.38 0.75
C TYR A 152 0.03 3.95 1.87
N THR A 153 -0.40 5.03 2.53
CA THR A 153 0.36 5.65 3.62
C THR A 153 0.27 4.78 4.87
N ASN A 154 1.42 4.56 5.52
CA ASN A 154 1.49 3.83 6.78
C ASN A 154 1.32 4.78 7.99
N PRO A 155 0.83 4.26 9.14
CA PRO A 155 0.32 2.91 9.35
C PRO A 155 -1.10 2.74 8.81
N GLU A 156 -1.25 1.96 7.74
CA GLU A 156 -2.42 1.99 6.86
C GLU A 156 -3.72 1.73 7.62
N ALA A 157 -3.80 0.61 8.36
CA ALA A 157 -5.02 0.24 9.07
C ALA A 157 -5.50 1.31 10.06
N LYS A 158 -4.59 2.05 10.71
CA LYS A 158 -4.98 3.09 11.67
C LYS A 158 -5.45 4.36 10.97
N LEU A 159 -4.80 4.73 9.86
CA LEU A 159 -5.16 5.91 9.08
C LEU A 159 -6.50 5.70 8.38
N VAL A 160 -6.72 4.54 7.75
CA VAL A 160 -7.98 4.20 7.10
C VAL A 160 -9.11 4.10 8.11
N GLU A 161 -8.88 3.49 9.28
CA GLU A 161 -9.86 3.46 10.37
C GLU A 161 -10.23 4.88 10.83
N ALA A 162 -9.25 5.77 10.98
CA ALA A 162 -9.51 7.16 11.37
C ALA A 162 -10.34 7.90 10.32
N VAL A 163 -9.98 7.81 9.04
CA VAL A 163 -10.75 8.44 7.95
C VAL A 163 -12.18 7.93 7.93
N ASN A 164 -12.39 6.61 7.97
CA ASN A 164 -13.71 5.98 7.94
C ASN A 164 -14.58 6.31 9.16
N ARG A 165 -13.97 6.61 10.32
CA ARG A 165 -14.69 6.98 11.54
C ARG A 165 -14.98 8.47 11.66
N LEU A 166 -14.08 9.31 11.18
CA LEU A 166 -14.08 10.75 11.46
C LEU A 166 -14.58 11.58 10.28
N THR A 167 -14.73 10.98 9.10
CA THR A 167 -15.17 11.66 7.87
C THR A 167 -16.22 10.81 7.13
N LYS A 168 -16.84 11.37 6.10
CA LYS A 168 -17.76 10.66 5.19
C LYS A 168 -17.08 10.09 3.94
N ILE A 169 -15.75 10.25 3.82
CA ILE A 169 -15.01 9.77 2.66
C ILE A 169 -14.95 8.24 2.65
N LYS A 170 -15.17 7.68 1.46
CA LYS A 170 -15.03 6.24 1.21
C LYS A 170 -13.54 5.93 1.15
N ALA A 171 -12.99 5.29 2.18
CA ALA A 171 -11.57 4.97 2.25
C ALA A 171 -11.31 3.46 2.26
N VAL A 172 -10.34 3.03 1.45
CA VAL A 172 -9.76 1.69 1.47
C VAL A 172 -8.25 1.80 1.53
N GLY A 173 -7.60 0.90 2.27
CA GLY A 173 -6.16 0.80 2.31
C GLY A 173 -5.66 -0.40 1.50
N LEU A 174 -4.51 -0.22 0.84
CA LEU A 174 -3.88 -1.26 0.03
C LEU A 174 -2.44 -1.49 0.52
N CYS A 175 -2.06 -2.76 0.61
CA CYS A 175 -0.71 -3.18 0.96
C CYS A 175 -0.33 -4.48 0.24
N HIS A 176 0.96 -4.61 -0.07
CA HIS A 176 1.54 -5.74 -0.80
C HIS A 176 1.77 -6.98 0.07
N GLY A 177 1.65 -6.85 1.40
CA GLY A 177 2.06 -7.89 2.36
C GLY A 177 1.37 -9.24 2.15
N PHE A 178 0.08 -9.25 1.78
CA PHE A 178 -0.62 -10.51 1.48
C PHE A 178 -0.04 -11.21 0.25
N GLY A 179 0.26 -10.47 -0.83
CA GLY A 179 0.88 -11.01 -2.04
C GLY A 179 2.27 -11.59 -1.76
N MET A 180 3.07 -10.91 -0.94
CA MET A 180 4.38 -11.42 -0.49
C MET A 180 4.23 -12.75 0.27
N GLY A 181 3.23 -12.86 1.16
CA GLY A 181 2.94 -14.11 1.87
C GLY A 181 2.54 -15.25 0.92
N VAL A 182 1.75 -14.95 -0.12
CA VAL A 182 1.41 -15.93 -1.18
C VAL A 182 2.66 -16.39 -1.92
N ASP A 183 3.56 -15.48 -2.31
CA ASP A 183 4.81 -15.82 -2.99
C ASP A 183 5.73 -16.69 -2.11
N GLN A 184 5.80 -16.40 -0.81
CA GLN A 184 6.55 -17.21 0.16
C GLN A 184 5.98 -18.63 0.29
N VAL A 185 4.65 -18.76 0.38
CA VAL A 185 3.98 -20.07 0.40
C VAL A 185 4.20 -20.85 -0.89
N ALA A 186 4.07 -20.20 -2.04
CA ALA A 186 4.34 -20.80 -3.35
C ALA A 186 5.76 -21.35 -3.44
N LYS A 187 6.74 -20.58 -2.96
CA LYS A 187 8.15 -20.97 -2.92
C LYS A 187 8.41 -22.18 -2.00
N ILE A 188 7.78 -22.23 -0.83
CA ILE A 188 7.93 -23.36 0.11
C ILE A 188 7.26 -24.62 -0.44
N LEU A 189 6.07 -24.48 -1.05
CA LEU A 189 5.35 -25.60 -1.64
C LEU A 189 5.96 -26.10 -2.96
N GLU A 190 6.76 -25.25 -3.62
CA GLU A 190 7.23 -25.45 -4.99
C GLU A 190 6.05 -25.61 -5.98
N ILE A 191 5.00 -24.83 -5.76
CA ILE A 191 3.79 -24.79 -6.59
C ILE A 191 3.64 -23.36 -7.14
N PRO A 192 3.37 -23.17 -8.45
CA PRO A 192 3.09 -21.85 -9.00
C PRO A 192 1.96 -21.15 -8.24
N LYS A 193 2.12 -19.86 -7.94
CA LYS A 193 1.13 -19.11 -7.15
C LYS A 193 -0.26 -19.08 -7.80
N GLU A 194 -0.31 -19.19 -9.13
CA GLU A 194 -1.53 -19.23 -9.93
C GLU A 194 -2.35 -20.50 -9.64
N GLU A 195 -1.70 -21.59 -9.22
CA GLU A 195 -2.34 -22.84 -8.83
C GLU A 195 -2.81 -22.86 -7.36
N LEU A 196 -2.54 -21.80 -6.60
CA LEU A 196 -2.91 -21.69 -5.19
C LEU A 196 -4.14 -20.81 -5.02
N ASP A 197 -5.07 -21.27 -4.21
CA ASP A 197 -6.21 -20.50 -3.69
C ASP A 197 -6.01 -20.26 -2.19
N ILE A 198 -5.66 -19.02 -1.83
CA ILE A 198 -5.24 -18.64 -0.49
C ILE A 198 -6.19 -17.60 0.08
N VAL A 199 -6.59 -17.79 1.33
CA VAL A 199 -7.43 -16.84 2.07
C VAL A 199 -6.66 -16.34 3.29
N GLY A 200 -6.53 -15.03 3.43
CA GLY A 200 -5.92 -14.37 4.58
C GLY A 200 -6.92 -13.55 5.38
N TYR A 201 -6.75 -13.51 6.70
CA TYR A 201 -7.49 -12.61 7.60
C TYR A 201 -6.54 -11.96 8.60
N GLY A 202 -6.90 -10.77 9.07
CA GLY A 202 -6.20 -10.07 10.15
C GLY A 202 -6.19 -8.57 9.93
N LEU A 203 -5.18 -7.91 10.49
CA LEU A 203 -4.94 -6.48 10.29
C LEU A 203 -3.80 -6.28 9.29
N ASN A 204 -3.71 -5.08 8.72
CA ASN A 204 -2.54 -4.67 7.96
C ASN A 204 -1.25 -4.96 8.75
N HIS A 205 -0.30 -5.66 8.12
CA HIS A 205 0.98 -6.09 8.72
C HIS A 205 0.84 -7.01 9.96
N PHE A 206 -0.35 -7.58 10.17
CA PHE A 206 -0.63 -8.55 11.22
C PHE A 206 -1.77 -9.48 10.76
N GLY A 207 -1.50 -10.20 9.67
CA GLY A 207 -2.40 -11.14 9.02
C GLY A 207 -1.98 -12.59 9.25
N TRP A 208 -2.87 -13.50 8.87
CA TRP A 208 -2.62 -14.94 8.83
C TRP A 208 -3.31 -15.55 7.62
N LEU A 209 -2.60 -16.42 6.90
CA LEU A 209 -3.15 -17.24 5.84
C LEU A 209 -3.99 -18.34 6.47
N THR A 210 -5.31 -18.21 6.48
CA THR A 210 -6.22 -19.17 7.15
C THR A 210 -6.56 -20.38 6.29
N SER A 211 -6.34 -20.29 4.97
CA SER A 211 -6.56 -21.37 4.03
C SER A 211 -5.49 -21.33 2.95
N ILE A 212 -4.92 -22.50 2.63
CA ILE A 212 -4.05 -22.71 1.48
C ILE A 212 -4.60 -23.93 0.75
N LYS A 213 -5.18 -23.73 -0.43
CA LYS A 213 -5.80 -24.79 -1.23
C LYS A 213 -5.19 -24.85 -2.62
N ARG A 214 -5.25 -26.03 -3.24
CA ARG A 214 -5.00 -26.18 -4.67
C ARG A 214 -6.22 -25.67 -5.44
N ARG A 215 -6.01 -24.73 -6.36
CA ARG A 215 -7.08 -24.09 -7.13
C ARG A 215 -7.88 -25.08 -7.99
N SER A 216 -7.23 -26.12 -8.53
CA SER A 216 -7.86 -27.05 -9.47
C SER A 216 -8.89 -28.00 -8.86
N ASN A 217 -8.73 -28.36 -7.58
CA ASN A 217 -9.56 -29.40 -6.94
C ASN A 217 -9.94 -29.08 -5.48
N GLY A 218 -9.50 -27.94 -4.93
CA GLY A 218 -9.79 -27.54 -3.56
C GLY A 218 -9.03 -28.31 -2.48
N GLU A 219 -8.03 -29.13 -2.85
CA GLU A 219 -7.20 -29.88 -1.90
C GLU A 219 -6.58 -28.95 -0.85
N ASN A 220 -6.72 -29.28 0.43
CA ASN A 220 -6.08 -28.52 1.51
C ASN A 220 -4.57 -28.80 1.53
N LEU A 221 -3.77 -27.76 1.27
CA LEU A 221 -2.33 -27.84 1.14
C LEU A 221 -1.58 -27.53 2.44
N TYR A 222 -2.25 -27.11 3.51
CA TYR A 222 -1.58 -26.86 4.80
C TYR A 222 -0.78 -28.06 5.34
N PRO A 223 -1.27 -29.32 5.26
CA PRO A 223 -0.49 -30.50 5.65
C PRO A 223 0.80 -30.66 4.82
N LEU A 224 0.73 -30.41 3.52
CA LEU A 224 1.90 -30.45 2.64
C LEU A 224 2.87 -29.30 2.95
N PHE A 225 2.34 -28.09 3.15
CA PHE A 225 3.11 -26.92 3.55
C PHE A 225 3.88 -27.19 4.83
N LYS A 226 3.25 -27.79 5.85
CA LYS A 226 3.91 -28.18 7.10
C LYS A 226 5.10 -29.11 6.88
N LYS A 227 4.94 -30.11 6.03
CA LYS A 227 6.01 -31.06 5.71
C LYS A 227 7.17 -30.35 5.00
N LYS A 228 6.88 -29.58 3.95
CA LYS A 228 7.88 -28.85 3.17
C LYS A 228 8.61 -27.79 4.00
N GLU A 229 7.89 -27.01 4.81
CA GLU A 229 8.46 -26.01 5.71
C GLU A 229 9.45 -26.63 6.70
N ALA A 230 9.17 -27.82 7.21
CA ALA A 230 10.07 -28.55 8.12
C ALA A 230 11.34 -29.07 7.42
N GLU A 231 11.26 -29.37 6.12
CA GLU A 231 12.39 -29.79 5.28
C GLU A 231 13.25 -28.59 4.84
N CYS A 232 12.71 -27.36 4.83
CA CYS A 232 13.46 -26.16 4.46
C CYS A 232 14.59 -25.85 5.45
N HIS A 233 15.78 -25.54 4.92
CA HIS A 233 16.92 -25.08 5.72
C HIS A 233 16.54 -23.89 6.61
N TRP A 234 16.94 -23.95 7.89
CA TRP A 234 16.46 -23.01 8.91
C TRP A 234 16.92 -21.56 8.68
N LEU A 235 18.08 -21.37 8.05
CA LEU A 235 18.68 -20.07 7.79
C LEU A 235 18.42 -19.53 6.37
N ALA A 236 17.67 -20.27 5.53
CA ALA A 236 17.37 -19.80 4.17
C ALA A 236 16.42 -18.59 4.22
N ASN A 237 16.79 -17.50 3.55
CA ASN A 237 16.08 -16.21 3.55
C ASN A 237 15.75 -15.73 4.97
N TRP A 238 16.72 -15.85 5.90
CA TRP A 238 16.50 -15.60 7.32
C TRP A 238 15.95 -14.20 7.60
N ASP A 239 16.48 -13.20 6.91
CA ASP A 239 16.07 -11.80 6.97
C ASP A 239 14.61 -11.58 6.54
N GLU A 240 14.08 -12.44 5.68
CA GLU A 240 12.75 -12.30 5.10
C GLU A 240 11.68 -13.14 5.82
N ILE A 241 11.94 -14.43 6.03
CA ILE A 241 10.88 -15.40 6.43
C ILE A 241 11.09 -16.04 7.79
N ALA A 242 12.21 -15.78 8.50
CA ALA A 242 12.49 -16.47 9.75
C ALA A 242 11.41 -16.20 10.81
N LEU A 243 11.00 -14.94 10.97
CA LEU A 243 9.94 -14.58 11.92
C LEU A 243 8.62 -15.24 11.55
N SER A 244 8.23 -15.22 10.26
CA SER A 244 6.99 -15.86 9.79
C SER A 244 6.99 -17.37 10.04
N ARG A 245 8.12 -18.06 9.81
CA ARG A 245 8.27 -19.49 10.10
C ARG A 245 8.24 -19.80 11.60
N MET A 246 8.86 -18.96 12.44
CA MET A 246 8.79 -19.09 13.90
C MET A 246 7.35 -18.93 14.39
N MET A 247 6.66 -17.90 13.92
CA MET A 247 5.25 -17.65 14.22
C MET A 247 4.37 -18.80 13.74
N TYR A 248 4.58 -19.30 12.52
CA TYR A 248 3.86 -20.46 12.00
C TYR A 248 3.98 -21.69 12.91
N ARG A 249 5.18 -21.99 13.40
CA ARG A 249 5.39 -23.15 14.29
C ARG A 249 4.77 -22.98 15.67
N ILE A 250 4.58 -21.75 16.13
CA ILE A 250 3.94 -21.43 17.40
C ILE A 250 2.41 -21.45 17.26
N TYR A 251 1.88 -20.78 16.23
CA TYR A 251 0.45 -20.51 16.09
C TYR A 251 -0.27 -21.44 15.11
N GLY A 252 0.46 -22.20 14.30
CA GLY A 252 -0.09 -23.19 13.37
C GLY A 252 -0.58 -22.63 12.03
N LEU A 253 -0.57 -21.31 11.83
CA LEU A 253 -0.92 -20.62 10.59
C LEU A 253 0.24 -19.75 10.12
N TYR A 254 0.45 -19.62 8.82
CA TYR A 254 1.51 -18.77 8.28
C TYR A 254 1.06 -17.30 8.32
N PRO A 255 1.81 -16.39 8.98
CA PRO A 255 1.46 -14.97 9.05
C PRO A 255 1.80 -14.19 7.78
#